data_AF-A0A652YLT3-F1
#
_entry.id   AF-A0A652YLT3-F1
#
_cell.length_a   1.000
_cell.length_b   1.000
_cell.length_c   1.000
_cell.angle_alpha   90.00
_cell.angle_beta   90.00
_cell.angle_gamma   90.00
#
_symmetry.space_group_name_H-M   'P 1'
#
loop_
_entity.id
_entity.type
_entity.pdbx_description
1 polymer ?
#
loop_
_entity_poly.entity_id
_entity_poly.type
_entity_poly.pdbx_seq_one_letter_code
_entity_poly.pdbx_strand_id
1 'polypeptide(L)'
;MGLLSFIVTLPLAPVRGVISLAELIQQQVEDELHNPASARRALEELEEARAAGEITAEEEQQAQQVILDDMAATRQTITQEEE
;
A
#
# COMPACT_ATOMS: atom_id res chain seq x y z
N MET A 1 14.35 32.13 18.90
CA MET A 1 13.77 31.32 19.99
C MET A 1 14.19 29.85 19.81
N GLY A 2 15.48 29.51 19.95
CA GLY A 2 16.03 28.28 19.33
C GLY A 2 16.59 27.20 20.27
N LEU A 3 17.12 27.56 21.44
CA LEU A 3 17.86 26.60 22.28
C LEU A 3 17.09 26.16 23.53
N LEU A 4 16.42 27.08 24.23
CA LEU A 4 15.62 26.74 25.41
C LEU A 4 14.41 25.87 25.05
N SER A 5 13.78 26.14 23.90
CA SER A 5 12.70 25.31 23.37
C SER A 5 13.18 23.88 23.05
N PHE A 6 14.41 23.73 22.55
CA PHE A 6 14.98 22.42 22.24
C PHE A 6 15.20 21.57 23.49
N ILE A 7 15.66 22.17 24.61
CA ILE A 7 15.84 21.44 25.88
C ILE A 7 14.49 20.99 26.47
N VAL A 8 13.45 21.84 26.38
CA VAL A 8 12.11 21.50 26.89
C VAL A 8 11.42 20.44 26.01
N THR A 9 11.71 20.43 24.70
CA THR A 9 11.14 19.45 23.75
C THR A 9 12.01 18.20 23.58
N LEU A 10 13.25 18.20 24.07
CA LEU A 10 14.16 17.06 24.09
C LEU A 10 13.53 15.78 24.69
N PRO A 11 12.84 15.81 25.85
CA PRO A 11 12.16 14.62 26.37
C PRO A 11 11.02 14.11 25.47
N LEU A 12 10.47 14.94 24.58
CA LEU A 12 9.45 14.58 23.59
C LEU A 12 10.06 14.13 22.25
N ALA A 13 11.38 14.16 22.09
CA ALA A 13 12.05 13.70 20.88
C ALA A 13 11.76 12.24 20.51
N PRO A 14 11.65 11.27 21.46
CA PRO A 14 11.30 9.90 21.13
C PRO A 14 9.92 9.76 20.49
N VAL A 15 8.93 10.51 20.99
CA VAL A 15 7.56 10.51 20.45
C VAL A 15 7.55 11.03 19.02
N ARG A 16 8.30 12.11 18.74
CA ARG A 16 8.48 12.61 17.38
C ARG A 16 9.16 11.59 16.47
N GLY A 17 10.12 10.83 16.98
CA GLY A 17 10.78 9.76 16.22
C GLY A 17 9.80 8.65 15.79
N VAL A 18 8.89 8.25 16.68
CA VAL A 18 7.84 7.27 16.35
C VAL A 18 6.87 7.81 15.30
N ILE A 19 6.46 9.07 15.42
CA ILE A 19 5.57 9.72 14.44
C ILE A 19 6.24 9.76 13.06
N SER A 20 7.49 10.21 12.96
CA SER A 20 8.22 10.24 11.70
C SER A 20 8.44 8.85 11.09
N LEU A 21 8.59 7.82 11.93
CA LEU A 21 8.65 6.43 11.46
C LEU A 21 7.29 5.95 10.93
N ALA A 22 6.20 6.31 11.60
CA ALA A 22 4.85 5.98 11.14
C ALA A 22 4.53 6.67 9.79
N GLU A 23 4.94 7.93 9.62
CA GLU A 23 4.82 8.66 8.35
C GLU A 23 5.63 7.98 7.23
N LEU A 24 6.86 7.53 7.53
CA LEU A 24 7.69 6.81 6.56
C LEU A 24 7.06 5.47 6.16
N ILE A 25 6.53 4.71 7.13
CA ILE A 25 5.84 3.45 6.86
C ILE A 25 4.58 3.71 6.04
N GLN A 26 3.81 4.74 6.36
CA GLN A 26 2.62 5.12 5.61
C GLN A 26 2.97 5.44 4.16
N GLN A 27 4.03 6.22 3.91
CA GLN A 27 4.51 6.51 2.55
C GLN A 27 4.90 5.25 1.78
N GLN A 28 5.63 4.33 2.44
CA GLN A 28 6.02 3.07 1.80
C GLN A 28 4.82 2.16 1.50
N VAL A 29 3.83 2.13 2.40
CA VAL A 29 2.60 1.36 2.22
C VAL A 29 1.76 1.97 1.09
N GLU A 30 1.66 3.29 1.02
CA GLU A 30 0.98 3.99 -0.06
C GLU A 30 1.65 3.66 -1.41
N ASP A 31 2.98 3.72 -1.48
CA ASP A 31 3.74 3.40 -2.69
C ASP A 31 3.59 1.91 -3.09
N GLU A 32 3.57 0.98 -2.14
CA GLU A 32 3.43 -0.46 -2.42
C GLU A 32 1.98 -0.84 -2.82
N LEU A 33 0.98 -0.26 -2.16
CA LEU A 33 -0.44 -0.48 -2.46
C LEU A 33 -0.85 0.18 -3.78
N HIS A 34 -0.23 1.30 -4.16
CA HIS A 34 -0.53 2.00 -5.41
C HIS A 34 0.38 1.59 -6.58
N ASN A 35 1.31 0.65 -6.40
CA ASN A 35 2.22 0.25 -7.48
C ASN A 35 1.53 -0.71 -8.46
N PRO A 36 1.39 -0.37 -9.75
CA PRO A 36 0.86 -1.30 -10.76
C PRO A 36 1.70 -2.59 -10.90
N ALA A 37 2.92 -2.64 -10.36
CA ALA A 37 3.76 -3.83 -10.31
C ALA A 37 3.27 -4.90 -9.31
N SER A 38 2.53 -4.53 -8.25
CA SER A 38 2.00 -5.50 -7.28
C SER A 38 0.85 -6.31 -7.88
N ALA A 39 -0.07 -5.66 -8.59
CA ALA A 39 -1.14 -6.31 -9.35
C ALA A 39 -0.58 -7.26 -10.42
N ARG A 40 0.52 -6.88 -11.10
CA ARG A 40 1.21 -7.77 -12.05
C ARG A 40 1.77 -9.02 -11.39
N ARG A 41 2.42 -8.89 -10.22
CA ARG A 41 2.91 -10.04 -9.44
C ARG A 41 1.78 -10.95 -8.97
N ALA A 42 0.67 -10.38 -8.49
CA ALA A 42 -0.49 -11.15 -8.05
C ALA A 42 -1.12 -11.96 -9.20
N LEU A 43 -1.13 -11.40 -10.42
CA LEU A 43 -1.56 -12.13 -11.62
C LEU A 43 -0.59 -13.25 -12.01
N GLU A 44 0.72 -13.03 -11.90
CA GLU A 44 1.74 -14.07 -12.13
C GLU A 44 1.62 -15.22 -11.12
N GLU A 45 1.39 -14.93 -9.84
CA GLU A 45 1.17 -15.95 -8.80
C GLU A 45 -0.10 -16.78 -9.04
N LEU A 46 -1.19 -16.15 -9.52
CA LEU A 46 -2.40 -16.87 -9.92
C LEU A 46 -2.15 -17.80 -11.12
N GLU A 47 -1.40 -17.36 -12.12
CA GLU A 47 -1.03 -18.17 -13.28
C GLU A 47 -0.16 -19.36 -12.86
N GLU A 48 0.80 -19.17 -11.95
CA GLU A 48 1.60 -20.26 -11.37
C GLU A 48 0.75 -21.23 -10.56
N ALA A 49 -0.15 -20.75 -9.71
CA ALA A 49 -1.06 -21.60 -8.94
C ALA A 49 -1.98 -22.44 -9.85
N ARG A 50 -2.46 -21.86 -10.96
CA ARG A 50 -3.23 -22.59 -11.98
C ARG A 50 -2.37 -23.63 -12.70
N ALA A 51 -1.13 -23.27 -13.06
CA ALA A 51 -0.19 -24.18 -13.71
C ALA A 51 0.21 -25.35 -12.79
N ALA A 52 0.30 -25.10 -11.48
CA ALA A 52 0.49 -26.11 -10.45
C ALA A 52 -0.78 -26.95 -10.17
N GLY A 53 -1.94 -26.52 -10.67
CA GLY A 53 -3.24 -27.18 -10.45
C GLY A 53 -3.79 -26.97 -9.04
N GLU A 54 -3.29 -25.97 -8.32
CA GLU A 54 -3.73 -25.61 -6.96
C GLU A 54 -5.05 -24.85 -6.96
N ILE A 55 -5.38 -24.19 -8.08
CA ILE A 55 -6.64 -23.49 -8.32
C ILE A 55 -7.29 -23.93 -9.63
N THR A 56 -8.61 -23.95 -9.65
CA THR A 56 -9.41 -24.20 -10.86
C THR A 56 -9.55 -22.93 -11.71
N ALA A 57 -9.92 -23.08 -12.98
CA ALA A 57 -10.12 -21.94 -13.88
C ALA A 57 -11.22 -20.98 -13.40
N GLU A 58 -12.24 -21.49 -12.71
CA GLU A 58 -13.32 -20.66 -12.14
C GLU A 58 -12.82 -19.84 -10.93
N GLU A 59 -11.96 -20.42 -10.09
CA GLU A 59 -11.32 -19.73 -8.96
C GLU A 59 -10.32 -18.66 -9.44
N GLU A 60 -9.53 -18.99 -10.47
CA GLU A 60 -8.62 -18.05 -11.12
C GLU A 60 -9.36 -16.85 -11.68
N GLN A 61 -10.48 -17.07 -12.38
CA GLN A 61 -11.26 -16.00 -13.01
C GLN A 61 -11.96 -15.11 -11.98
N GLN A 62 -12.41 -15.67 -10.86
CA GLN A 62 -12.94 -14.89 -9.73
C GLN A 62 -11.84 -14.04 -9.08
N ALA A 63 -10.66 -14.61 -8.85
CA ALA A 63 -9.53 -13.88 -8.24
C ALA A 63 -9.04 -12.73 -9.15
N GLN A 64 -8.94 -12.97 -10.46
CA GLN A 64 -8.61 -11.92 -11.44
C GLN A 64 -9.64 -10.78 -11.43
N GLN A 65 -10.94 -11.09 -11.34
CA GLN A 65 -11.98 -10.07 -11.32
C GLN A 65 -11.89 -9.20 -10.06
N VAL A 66 -11.58 -9.78 -8.90
CA VAL A 66 -11.38 -9.03 -7.64
C VAL A 66 -10.20 -8.05 -7.76
N ILE A 67 -9.09 -8.49 -8.36
CA ILE A 67 -7.92 -7.62 -8.57
C ILE A 67 -8.24 -6.46 -9.52
N LEU A 68 -8.99 -6.72 -10.60
CA LEU A 68 -9.41 -5.69 -11.56
C LEU A 68 -10.37 -4.67 -10.94
N ASP A 69 -11.28 -5.12 -10.10
CA ASP A 69 -12.24 -4.26 -9.39
C ASP A 69 -11.53 -3.36 -8.37
N ASP A 70 -10.53 -3.88 -7.64
CA ASP A 70 -9.72 -3.11 -6.70
C ASP A 70 -8.94 -1.99 -7.41
N MET A 71 -8.27 -2.30 -8.54
CA MET A 71 -7.57 -1.31 -9.35
C MET A 71 -8.52 -0.22 -9.91
N ALA A 72 -9.76 -0.57 -10.23
CA ALA A 72 -10.76 0.37 -10.71
C ALA A 72 -11.24 1.31 -9.58
N ALA A 73 -11.41 0.78 -8.38
CA ALA A 73 -11.78 1.56 -7.19
C ALA A 73 -10.67 2.55 -6.81
N THR A 74 -9.41 2.12 -6.74
CA THR A 74 -8.26 3.00 -6.44
C THR A 74 -8.15 4.16 -7.42
N ARG A 75 -8.39 3.93 -8.72
CA ARG A 75 -8.40 5.00 -9.73
C ARG A 75 -9.49 6.04 -9.49
N GLN A 76 -10.65 5.63 -9.00
CA GLN A 76 -11.75 6.55 -8.71
C GLN A 76 -11.42 7.44 -7.51
N THR A 77 -10.79 6.91 -6.47
CA THR A 77 -10.40 7.67 -5.28
C THR A 77 -9.41 8.78 -5.60
N ILE A 78 -8.39 8.49 -6.41
CA ILE A 78 -7.39 9.49 -6.85
C ILE A 78 -8.04 10.63 -7.67
N THR A 79 -9.12 10.33 -8.40
CA THR A 79 -9.83 11.34 -9.21
C THR A 79 -10.74 12.24 -8.35
N GLN A 80 -11.11 11.83 -7.12
CA GLN A 80 -11.97 12.60 -6.23
C GLN A 80 -11.22 13.57 -5.29
N GLU A 81 -9.91 13.42 -5.12
CA GLU A 81 -9.09 14.33 -4.28
C GLU A 81 -8.68 15.63 -5.01
N GLU A 82 -8.88 15.72 -6.33
CA GLU A 82 -8.55 16.91 -7.14
C GLU A 82 -9.73 17.89 -7.36
N GLU A 83 -10.92 17.65 -6.77
CA GLU A 83 -12.11 18.53 -6.92
C GLU A 83 -12.40 19.44 -5.72
#